data_AF-A0A182YT49-F1
#
_entry.id   AF-A0A182YT49-F1
#
_cell.length_a   1.000
_cell.length_b   1.000
_cell.length_c   1.000
_cell.angle_alpha   90.00
_cell.angle_beta   90.00
_cell.angle_gamma   90.00
#
_symmetry.space_group_name_H-M   'P 1'
#
loop_
_entity.id
_entity.type
_entity.pdbx_description
1 polymer ?
#
loop_
_entity_poly.entity_id
_entity_poly.type
_entity_poly.pdbx_seq_one_letter_code
_entity_poly.pdbx_strand_id
1 'polypeptide(L)'
;GHRITPGNAGTLGPHWNGGRQTRFIIHGWNNNGGSEVNVAIRNAYLDRADINVIVVDWGGGAQNPNYVTSRNHINAVGAAVARFIDFLNQSGGMSFNNVYVTGHSLGGHTAGIVGKRVTRGRLNTVVALDPALPLFSINDPANRVASGDANYVEVIHTNGGLLGFDLPLGQADFYPNGGRSQPGCGVDLAGTCAHSRAHQFFAESVRPAQSGFNSVRCANYDQILNNNCVSSGANARMGGEPSNIGRGVNGVYFLTTNAQSPFARG
;
A
#
# COMPACT_ATOMS: atom_id res chain seq x y z
N GLY A 1 -20.03 -7.77 -5.07
CA GLY A 1 -18.77 -8.55 -5.18
C GLY A 1 -19.09 -10.01 -4.94
N HIS A 2 -18.25 -10.93 -5.42
CA HIS A 2 -18.38 -12.37 -5.18
C HIS A 2 -17.53 -12.78 -3.96
N ARG A 3 -18.09 -13.53 -3.00
CA ARG A 3 -17.34 -14.01 -1.83
C ARG A 3 -16.60 -15.30 -2.17
N ILE A 4 -15.30 -15.32 -1.91
CA ILE A 4 -14.45 -16.53 -2.06
C ILE A 4 -14.11 -17.03 -0.65
N THR A 5 -14.26 -18.34 -0.43
CA THR A 5 -13.94 -19.00 0.84
C THR A 5 -12.66 -19.80 0.70
N PRO A 6 -11.58 -19.47 1.46
CA PRO A 6 -10.36 -20.25 1.45
C PRO A 6 -10.62 -21.74 1.72
N GLY A 7 -9.97 -22.63 0.96
CA GLY A 7 -10.12 -24.07 1.11
C GLY A 7 -11.31 -24.69 0.37
N ASN A 8 -12.15 -23.88 -0.29
CA ASN A 8 -13.25 -24.36 -1.13
C ASN A 8 -13.11 -23.80 -2.55
N ALA A 9 -12.49 -24.56 -3.45
CA ALA A 9 -12.29 -24.19 -4.85
C ALA A 9 -13.61 -23.95 -5.59
N GLY A 10 -14.72 -24.57 -5.17
CA GLY A 10 -16.05 -24.32 -5.74
C GLY A 10 -16.56 -22.89 -5.50
N THR A 11 -15.92 -22.12 -4.62
CA THR A 11 -16.23 -20.70 -4.41
C THR A 11 -15.43 -19.76 -5.32
N LEU A 12 -14.50 -20.27 -6.13
CA LEU A 12 -13.87 -19.52 -7.21
C LEU A 12 -14.93 -19.34 -8.31
N GLY A 13 -15.80 -18.34 -8.13
CA GLY A 13 -16.93 -18.07 -9.01
C GLY A 13 -16.49 -17.72 -10.44
N PRO A 14 -17.45 -17.51 -11.35
CA PRO A 14 -17.17 -17.33 -12.79
C PRO A 14 -16.32 -16.09 -13.12
N HIS A 15 -16.16 -15.17 -12.17
CA HIS A 15 -15.36 -13.97 -12.33
C HIS A 15 -13.88 -14.15 -11.98
N TRP A 16 -13.49 -15.28 -11.39
CA TRP A 16 -12.09 -15.57 -11.07
C TRP A 16 -11.34 -16.11 -12.30
N ASN A 17 -10.14 -15.58 -12.55
CA ASN A 17 -9.25 -16.11 -13.59
C ASN A 17 -7.79 -16.13 -13.11
N GLY A 18 -7.23 -17.32 -12.88
CA GLY A 18 -5.85 -17.48 -12.39
C GLY A 18 -4.75 -16.94 -13.31
N GLY A 19 -5.02 -16.82 -14.61
CA GLY A 19 -4.09 -16.25 -15.59
C GLY A 19 -4.01 -14.73 -15.55
N ARG A 20 -4.94 -14.06 -14.87
CA ARG A 20 -4.96 -12.59 -14.75
C ARG A 20 -4.08 -12.11 -13.60
N GLN A 21 -3.66 -10.86 -13.71
CA GLN A 21 -3.04 -10.16 -12.59
C GLN A 21 -3.99 -10.11 -11.39
N THR A 22 -3.44 -10.21 -10.18
CA THR A 22 -4.23 -10.19 -8.94
C THR A 22 -3.75 -9.07 -8.02
N ARG A 23 -4.68 -8.24 -7.58
CA ARG A 23 -4.43 -7.08 -6.70
C ARG A 23 -5.22 -7.24 -5.41
N PHE A 24 -4.54 -7.25 -4.28
CA PHE A 24 -5.15 -7.21 -2.96
C PHE A 24 -5.13 -5.78 -2.43
N ILE A 25 -6.23 -5.36 -1.80
CA ILE A 25 -6.35 -4.06 -1.14
C ILE A 25 -6.77 -4.30 0.31
N ILE A 26 -6.02 -3.74 1.26
CA ILE A 26 -6.23 -3.91 2.70
C ILE A 26 -6.42 -2.55 3.36
N HIS A 27 -7.61 -2.31 3.90
CA HIS A 27 -7.94 -1.06 4.59
C HIS A 27 -7.31 -0.97 5.99
N GLY A 28 -7.38 0.22 6.59
CA GLY A 28 -6.85 0.51 7.92
C GLY A 28 -7.87 0.43 9.05
N TRP A 29 -7.51 1.03 10.18
CA TRP A 29 -8.36 1.23 11.36
C TRP A 29 -9.60 2.04 11.02
N ASN A 30 -10.73 1.73 11.66
CA ASN A 30 -12.02 2.39 11.47
C ASN A 30 -12.53 2.39 10.00
N ASN A 31 -12.10 1.41 9.20
CA ASN A 31 -12.56 1.19 7.83
C ASN A 31 -13.15 -0.23 7.67
N ASN A 32 -13.81 -0.47 6.55
CA ASN A 32 -14.33 -1.78 6.13
C ASN A 32 -14.19 -1.94 4.61
N GLY A 33 -14.66 -3.06 4.06
CA GLY A 33 -14.57 -3.37 2.64
C GLY A 33 -15.19 -2.32 1.70
N GLY A 34 -16.13 -1.51 2.16
CA GLY A 34 -16.77 -0.43 1.40
C GLY A 34 -16.12 0.95 1.52
N SER A 35 -15.10 1.11 2.37
CA SER A 35 -14.45 2.41 2.59
C SER A 35 -13.70 2.93 1.36
N GLU A 36 -13.55 4.26 1.28
CA GLU A 36 -13.01 4.96 0.11
C GLU A 36 -11.61 4.49 -0.31
N VAL A 37 -10.76 4.13 0.64
CA VAL A 37 -9.45 3.50 0.37
C VAL A 37 -9.55 2.31 -0.58
N ASN A 38 -10.56 1.45 -0.39
CA ASN A 38 -10.77 0.27 -1.24
C ASN A 38 -11.43 0.66 -2.55
N VAL A 39 -12.43 1.53 -2.51
CA VAL A 39 -13.21 1.94 -3.68
C VAL A 39 -12.33 2.66 -4.70
N ALA A 40 -11.56 3.66 -4.28
CA ALA A 40 -10.70 4.45 -5.15
C ALA A 40 -9.65 3.58 -5.86
N ILE A 41 -8.93 2.74 -5.09
CA ILE A 41 -7.86 1.89 -5.62
C ILE A 41 -8.44 0.78 -6.51
N ARG A 42 -9.55 0.14 -6.10
CA ARG A 42 -10.21 -0.89 -6.92
C ARG A 42 -10.63 -0.31 -8.27
N ASN A 43 -11.30 0.83 -8.26
CA ASN A 43 -11.77 1.46 -9.49
C ASN A 43 -10.58 1.85 -10.37
N ALA A 44 -9.50 2.41 -9.80
CA ALA A 44 -8.29 2.73 -10.56
C ALA A 44 -7.67 1.51 -11.26
N TYR A 45 -7.64 0.34 -10.60
CA TYR A 45 -7.18 -0.90 -11.21
C TYR A 45 -8.10 -1.39 -12.34
N LEU A 46 -9.41 -1.40 -12.09
CA LEU A 46 -10.41 -1.90 -13.06
C LEU A 46 -10.56 -0.97 -14.28
N ASP A 47 -10.32 0.33 -14.11
CA ASP A 47 -10.31 1.29 -15.23
C ASP A 47 -9.11 1.09 -16.17
N ARG A 48 -8.08 0.35 -15.73
CA ARG A 48 -6.85 0.12 -16.50
C ARG A 48 -6.85 -1.21 -17.24
N ALA A 49 -7.32 -2.27 -16.60
CA ALA A 49 -7.20 -3.62 -17.13
C ALA A 49 -8.24 -4.57 -16.55
N ASP A 50 -8.53 -5.63 -17.29
CA ASP A 50 -9.36 -6.74 -16.82
C ASP A 50 -8.52 -7.67 -15.93
N ILE A 51 -8.57 -7.43 -14.62
CA ILE A 51 -7.74 -8.10 -13.60
C ILE A 51 -8.58 -8.56 -12.41
N ASN A 52 -8.03 -9.46 -11.59
CA ASN A 52 -8.67 -9.82 -10.33
C ASN A 52 -8.35 -8.75 -9.27
N VAL A 53 -9.37 -8.10 -8.71
CA VAL A 53 -9.21 -7.21 -7.54
C VAL A 53 -9.92 -7.80 -6.34
N ILE A 54 -9.16 -8.05 -5.27
CA ILE A 54 -9.65 -8.64 -4.02
C ILE A 54 -9.53 -7.59 -2.91
N VAL A 55 -10.67 -7.16 -2.40
CA VAL A 55 -10.72 -6.32 -1.20
C VAL A 55 -10.74 -7.22 0.02
N VAL A 56 -9.77 -7.04 0.92
CA VAL A 56 -9.72 -7.72 2.21
C VAL A 56 -10.55 -6.92 3.20
N ASP A 57 -11.77 -7.37 3.44
CA ASP A 57 -12.64 -6.79 4.47
C ASP A 57 -12.37 -7.44 5.83
N TRP A 58 -11.68 -6.69 6.70
CA TRP A 58 -11.45 -7.06 8.09
C TRP A 58 -12.16 -6.09 9.04
N GLY A 59 -13.25 -5.47 8.60
CA GLY A 59 -14.05 -4.51 9.36
C GLY A 59 -14.42 -4.97 10.77
N GLY A 60 -14.66 -6.27 10.96
CA GLY A 60 -14.94 -6.85 12.28
C GLY A 60 -13.82 -6.68 13.32
N GLY A 61 -12.56 -6.54 12.90
CA GLY A 61 -11.44 -6.20 13.76
C GLY A 61 -10.98 -4.75 13.64
N ALA A 62 -11.25 -4.10 12.50
CA ALA A 62 -10.80 -2.74 12.21
C ALA A 62 -11.72 -1.65 12.79
N GLN A 63 -13.03 -1.86 12.80
CA GLN A 63 -14.02 -0.88 13.27
C GLN A 63 -14.18 -1.00 14.79
N ASN A 64 -13.15 -0.56 15.52
CA ASN A 64 -13.11 -0.62 16.97
C ASN A 64 -12.63 0.72 17.54
N PRO A 65 -13.33 1.36 18.50
CA PRO A 65 -12.84 2.59 19.11
C PRO A 65 -11.49 2.43 19.82
N ASN A 66 -11.12 1.21 20.23
CA ASN A 66 -9.81 0.91 20.78
C ASN A 66 -8.81 0.53 19.67
N TYR A 67 -7.94 1.49 19.32
CA TYR A 67 -6.87 1.29 18.35
C TYR A 67 -5.95 0.10 18.68
N VAL A 68 -5.65 -0.13 19.97
CA VAL A 68 -4.75 -1.23 20.39
C VAL A 68 -5.35 -2.59 20.01
N THR A 69 -6.66 -2.75 20.16
CA THR A 69 -7.38 -3.96 19.77
C THR A 69 -7.23 -4.20 18.27
N SER A 70 -7.54 -3.20 17.43
CA SER A 70 -7.39 -3.32 15.97
C SER A 70 -5.95 -3.58 15.55
N ARG A 71 -4.97 -2.90 16.16
CA ARG A 71 -3.55 -3.12 15.93
C ARG A 71 -3.16 -4.56 16.23
N ASN A 72 -3.66 -5.16 17.31
CA ASN A 72 -3.31 -6.54 17.67
C ASN A 72 -3.92 -7.60 16.73
N HIS A 73 -4.95 -7.25 15.97
CA HIS A 73 -5.55 -8.17 14.99
C HIS A 73 -4.77 -8.32 13.68
N ILE A 74 -3.93 -7.35 13.31
CA ILE A 74 -3.32 -7.32 11.96
C ILE A 74 -2.48 -8.56 11.65
N ASN A 75 -1.85 -9.16 12.66
CA ASN A 75 -1.05 -10.37 12.51
C ASN A 75 -1.93 -11.57 12.10
N ALA A 76 -3.09 -11.71 12.73
CA ALA A 76 -4.05 -12.76 12.39
C ALA A 76 -4.68 -12.51 11.00
N VAL A 77 -4.99 -11.26 10.68
CA VAL A 77 -5.50 -10.87 9.35
C VAL A 77 -4.46 -11.19 8.28
N GLY A 78 -3.20 -10.77 8.46
CA GLY A 78 -2.12 -11.05 7.52
C GLY A 78 -1.89 -12.54 7.31
N ALA A 79 -1.94 -13.35 8.38
CA ALA A 79 -1.85 -14.81 8.26
C ALA A 79 -3.04 -15.42 7.51
N ALA A 80 -4.26 -14.90 7.70
CA ALA A 80 -5.45 -15.36 6.98
C ALA A 80 -5.37 -15.03 5.48
N VAL A 81 -4.94 -13.81 5.14
CA VAL A 81 -4.77 -13.37 3.74
C VAL A 81 -3.64 -14.15 3.07
N ALA A 82 -2.53 -14.41 3.75
CA ALA A 82 -1.45 -15.22 3.21
C ALA A 82 -1.89 -16.65 2.88
N ARG A 83 -2.64 -17.31 3.80
CA ARG A 83 -3.25 -18.62 3.52
C ARG A 83 -4.20 -18.57 2.33
N PHE A 84 -4.95 -17.47 2.18
CA PHE A 84 -5.84 -17.30 1.04
C PHE A 84 -5.08 -17.12 -0.28
N ILE A 85 -3.98 -16.36 -0.29
CA ILE A 85 -3.08 -16.23 -1.44
C ILE A 85 -2.48 -17.59 -1.82
N ASP A 86 -2.00 -18.36 -0.83
CA ASP A 86 -1.49 -19.71 -1.05
C ASP A 86 -2.56 -20.64 -1.66
N PHE A 87 -3.81 -20.54 -1.18
CA PHE A 87 -4.95 -21.26 -1.75
C PHE A 87 -5.24 -20.86 -3.20
N LEU A 88 -5.23 -19.57 -3.53
CA LEU A 88 -5.46 -19.09 -4.90
C LEU A 88 -4.35 -19.52 -5.85
N ASN A 89 -3.11 -19.61 -5.39
CA ASN A 89 -2.02 -20.18 -6.17
C ASN A 89 -2.24 -21.69 -6.39
N GLN A 90 -2.53 -22.44 -5.33
CA GLN A 90 -2.67 -23.89 -5.40
C GLN A 90 -3.89 -24.36 -6.20
N SER A 91 -5.04 -23.71 -5.98
CA SER A 91 -6.34 -24.16 -6.48
C SER A 91 -6.92 -23.24 -7.56
N GLY A 92 -6.50 -21.98 -7.57
CA GLY A 92 -7.00 -20.97 -8.50
C GLY A 92 -6.10 -20.71 -9.70
N GLY A 93 -4.93 -21.35 -9.81
CA GLY A 93 -3.99 -21.17 -10.91
C GLY A 93 -3.24 -19.83 -10.92
N MET A 94 -3.30 -19.06 -9.82
CA MET A 94 -2.65 -17.74 -9.70
C MET A 94 -1.13 -17.87 -9.65
N SER A 95 -0.41 -17.04 -10.43
CA SER A 95 1.06 -16.94 -10.33
C SER A 95 1.51 -15.80 -9.41
N PHE A 96 2.47 -16.08 -8.53
CA PHE A 96 3.07 -15.11 -7.60
C PHE A 96 3.74 -13.92 -8.30
N ASN A 97 4.24 -14.11 -9.53
CA ASN A 97 4.82 -13.04 -10.34
C ASN A 97 3.84 -11.89 -10.62
N ASN A 98 2.54 -12.10 -10.42
CA ASN A 98 1.49 -11.11 -10.71
C ASN A 98 0.64 -10.74 -9.48
N VAL A 99 1.11 -11.02 -8.25
CA VAL A 99 0.38 -10.71 -7.01
C VAL A 99 0.92 -9.46 -6.35
N TYR A 100 0.08 -8.43 -6.25
CA TYR A 100 0.40 -7.21 -5.52
C TYR A 100 -0.50 -7.10 -4.31
N VAL A 101 0.06 -6.66 -3.18
CA VAL A 101 -0.70 -6.40 -1.95
C VAL A 101 -0.51 -4.94 -1.56
N THR A 102 -1.57 -4.15 -1.68
CA THR A 102 -1.59 -2.75 -1.29
C THR A 102 -2.34 -2.60 0.02
N GLY A 103 -1.79 -1.85 0.97
CA GLY A 103 -2.45 -1.63 2.25
C GLY A 103 -2.25 -0.23 2.79
N HIS A 104 -3.26 0.32 3.46
CA HIS A 104 -3.24 1.66 4.05
C HIS A 104 -3.25 1.62 5.57
N SER A 105 -2.48 2.50 6.24
CA SER A 105 -2.47 2.59 7.71
C SER A 105 -2.09 1.24 8.35
N LEU A 106 -2.92 0.68 9.25
CA LEU A 106 -2.78 -0.70 9.75
C LEU A 106 -2.76 -1.75 8.62
N GLY A 107 -3.48 -1.50 7.53
CA GLY A 107 -3.45 -2.32 6.32
C GLY A 107 -2.08 -2.34 5.65
N GLY A 108 -1.29 -1.26 5.73
CA GLY A 108 0.07 -1.21 5.17
C GLY A 108 1.01 -2.18 5.87
N HIS A 109 0.94 -2.25 7.21
CA HIS A 109 1.65 -3.27 7.98
C HIS A 109 1.10 -4.66 7.74
N THR A 110 -0.22 -4.80 7.63
CA THR A 110 -0.87 -6.06 7.28
C THR A 110 -0.36 -6.60 5.95
N ALA A 111 -0.20 -5.76 4.93
CA ALA A 111 0.33 -6.13 3.62
C ALA A 111 1.76 -6.69 3.70
N GLY A 112 2.63 -6.06 4.50
CA GLY A 112 3.97 -6.58 4.78
C GLY A 112 3.93 -7.93 5.52
N ILE A 113 3.07 -8.06 6.53
CA ILE A 113 2.87 -9.32 7.25
C ILE A 113 2.36 -10.43 6.33
N VAL A 114 1.50 -10.13 5.36
CA VAL A 114 1.08 -11.10 4.33
C VAL A 114 2.30 -11.64 3.60
N GLY A 115 3.19 -10.76 3.12
CA GLY A 115 4.42 -11.15 2.43
C GLY A 115 5.32 -12.08 3.23
N LYS A 116 5.42 -11.86 4.54
CA LYS A 116 6.17 -12.74 5.47
C LYS A 116 5.53 -14.11 5.69
N ARG A 117 4.22 -14.24 5.49
CA ARG A 117 3.43 -15.41 5.89
C ARG A 117 3.05 -16.31 4.71
N VAL A 118 3.16 -15.82 3.48
CA VAL A 118 2.98 -16.62 2.27
C VAL A 118 4.06 -17.71 2.23
N THR A 119 3.68 -18.93 1.88
CA THR A 119 4.60 -20.08 1.93
C THR A 119 4.88 -20.70 0.55
N ARG A 120 4.02 -20.46 -0.44
CA ARG A 120 4.13 -21.11 -1.76
C ARG A 120 4.89 -20.29 -2.80
N GLY A 121 5.38 -19.12 -2.43
CA GLY A 121 6.12 -18.23 -3.31
C GLY A 121 6.40 -16.89 -2.65
N ARG A 122 6.77 -15.90 -3.46
CA ARG A 122 7.09 -14.55 -3.00
C ARG A 122 6.22 -13.55 -3.74
N LEU A 123 5.59 -12.64 -2.99
CA LEU A 123 4.77 -11.58 -3.59
C LEU A 123 5.60 -10.77 -4.59
N ASN A 124 4.98 -10.37 -5.70
CA ASN A 124 5.65 -9.48 -6.65
C ASN A 124 5.90 -8.11 -6.00
N THR A 125 4.84 -7.47 -5.51
CA THR A 125 4.93 -6.12 -4.95
C THR A 125 4.10 -5.99 -3.68
N VAL A 126 4.65 -5.30 -2.68
CA VAL A 126 3.87 -4.72 -1.58
C VAL A 126 3.93 -3.20 -1.71
N VAL A 127 2.77 -2.54 -1.62
CA VAL A 127 2.67 -1.08 -1.53
C VAL A 127 2.03 -0.71 -0.20
N ALA A 128 2.75 0.02 0.64
CA ALA A 128 2.30 0.43 1.96
C ALA A 128 2.01 1.93 1.96
N LEU A 129 0.74 2.27 2.10
CA LEU A 129 0.21 3.62 1.99
C LEU A 129 0.08 4.22 3.39
N ASP A 130 0.97 5.13 3.71
CA ASP A 130 1.12 5.80 5.01
C ASP A 130 0.95 4.83 6.19
N PRO A 131 1.84 3.83 6.34
CA PRO A 131 1.71 2.77 7.34
C PRO A 131 1.60 3.38 8.75
N ALA A 132 0.78 2.82 9.64
CA ALA A 132 0.51 3.46 10.92
C ALA A 132 1.75 3.58 11.83
N LEU A 133 1.94 4.73 12.49
CA LEU A 133 3.02 4.91 13.48
C LEU A 133 2.71 4.31 14.86
N PRO A 134 1.53 4.58 15.47
CA PRO A 134 1.34 4.22 16.88
C PRO A 134 1.43 2.72 17.10
N LEU A 135 2.24 2.31 18.09
CA LEU A 135 2.48 0.92 18.48
C LEU A 135 3.26 0.07 17.45
N PHE A 136 3.99 0.74 16.56
CA PHE A 136 4.97 0.11 15.66
C PHE A 136 6.37 0.64 15.97
N SER A 137 7.38 -0.19 15.73
CA SER A 137 8.78 0.15 16.00
C SER A 137 9.66 -0.21 14.81
N ILE A 138 10.62 0.65 14.50
CA ILE A 138 11.64 0.37 13.48
C ILE A 138 12.47 -0.88 13.86
N ASN A 139 12.57 -1.20 15.14
CA ASN A 139 13.33 -2.36 15.62
C ASN A 139 12.54 -3.68 15.62
N ASP A 140 11.27 -3.66 15.19
CA ASP A 140 10.41 -4.85 15.13
C ASP A 140 9.90 -5.10 13.71
N PRO A 141 10.77 -5.44 12.73
CA PRO A 141 10.37 -5.66 11.35
C PRO A 141 9.39 -6.83 11.18
N ALA A 142 9.34 -7.78 12.13
CA ALA A 142 8.46 -8.94 12.09
C ALA A 142 6.97 -8.58 12.16
N ASN A 143 6.63 -7.49 12.85
CA ASN A 143 5.24 -7.06 13.09
C ASN A 143 4.83 -5.80 12.30
N ARG A 144 5.62 -5.37 11.32
CA ARG A 144 5.32 -4.21 10.45
C ARG A 144 5.67 -4.54 8.99
N VAL A 145 5.50 -3.56 8.11
CA VAL A 145 6.04 -3.64 6.74
C VAL A 145 7.56 -3.41 6.75
N ALA A 146 8.30 -4.16 5.95
CA ALA A 146 9.74 -4.07 5.77
C ALA A 146 10.13 -4.34 4.31
N SER A 147 11.29 -3.85 3.89
CA SER A 147 11.83 -3.97 2.53
C SER A 147 11.90 -5.41 1.99
N GLY A 148 12.04 -6.41 2.88
CA GLY A 148 12.14 -7.83 2.55
C GLY A 148 10.82 -8.56 2.36
N ASP A 149 9.66 -7.89 2.41
CA ASP A 149 8.35 -8.55 2.44
C ASP A 149 7.83 -8.99 1.05
N ALA A 150 8.43 -8.49 -0.03
CA ALA A 150 8.09 -8.85 -1.41
C ALA A 150 9.33 -8.71 -2.32
N ASN A 151 9.20 -9.02 -3.62
CA ASN A 151 10.26 -8.73 -4.58
C ASN A 151 10.49 -7.22 -4.76
N TYR A 152 9.48 -6.40 -4.47
CA TYR A 152 9.58 -4.96 -4.38
C TYR A 152 8.62 -4.43 -3.30
N VAL A 153 9.11 -3.56 -2.41
CA VAL A 153 8.31 -2.94 -1.36
C VAL A 153 8.40 -1.42 -1.50
N GLU A 154 7.27 -0.80 -1.77
CA GLU A 154 7.14 0.64 -1.89
C GLU A 154 6.33 1.21 -0.73
N VAL A 155 6.76 2.35 -0.19
CA VAL A 155 6.05 3.04 0.89
C VAL A 155 5.78 4.48 0.47
N ILE A 156 4.56 4.95 0.69
CA ILE A 156 4.15 6.33 0.42
C ILE A 156 3.81 7.00 1.75
N HIS A 157 4.63 7.94 2.21
CA HIS A 157 4.46 8.65 3.47
C HIS A 157 3.76 9.98 3.22
N THR A 158 2.58 10.19 3.81
CA THR A 158 1.83 11.44 3.65
C THR A 158 1.51 12.12 4.96
N ASN A 159 1.53 11.40 6.08
CA ASN A 159 1.33 11.93 7.43
C ASN A 159 2.35 11.38 8.45
N GLY A 160 3.61 11.26 8.02
CA GLY A 160 4.74 10.81 8.82
C GLY A 160 4.90 11.60 10.13
N GLY A 161 5.02 10.88 11.24
CA GLY A 161 5.28 11.45 12.57
C GLY A 161 4.03 11.82 13.35
N LEU A 162 2.83 11.65 12.76
CA LEU A 162 1.55 11.83 13.44
C LEU A 162 0.73 10.53 13.40
N LEU A 163 0.06 10.24 12.27
CA LEU A 163 -0.64 8.96 12.07
C LEU A 163 0.23 7.95 11.31
N GLY A 164 1.04 8.42 10.36
CA GLY A 164 1.92 7.60 9.53
C GLY A 164 3.31 7.44 10.13
N PHE A 165 3.94 6.29 9.88
CA PHE A 165 5.34 6.00 10.19
C PHE A 165 6.21 6.94 9.36
N ASP A 166 7.26 7.50 9.95
CA ASP A 166 8.06 8.55 9.31
C ASP A 166 9.37 8.02 8.70
N LEU A 167 10.06 7.13 9.42
CA LEU A 167 11.28 6.50 8.93
C LEU A 167 11.02 5.61 7.69
N PRO A 168 12.02 5.47 6.79
CA PRO A 168 11.93 4.55 5.65
C PRO A 168 11.70 3.10 6.11
N LEU A 169 10.73 2.43 5.51
CA LEU A 169 10.39 1.03 5.80
C LEU A 169 10.56 0.11 4.59
N GLY A 170 10.52 0.66 3.37
CA GLY A 170 10.50 -0.08 2.12
C GLY A 170 11.86 -0.29 1.47
N GLN A 171 11.82 -0.83 0.26
CA GLN A 171 12.95 -0.75 -0.67
C GLN A 171 13.03 0.67 -1.27
N ALA A 172 11.86 1.26 -1.54
CA ALA A 172 11.73 2.66 -1.95
C ALA A 172 10.64 3.35 -1.13
N ASP A 173 10.95 4.55 -0.64
CA ASP A 173 10.08 5.31 0.25
C ASP A 173 9.88 6.71 -0.34
N PHE A 174 8.63 7.07 -0.61
CA PHE A 174 8.24 8.31 -1.27
C PHE A 174 7.59 9.26 -0.27
N TYR A 175 8.05 10.51 -0.26
CA TYR A 175 7.65 11.56 0.67
C TYR A 175 7.06 12.75 -0.08
N PRO A 176 5.84 12.64 -0.62
CA PRO A 176 5.13 13.76 -1.24
C PRO A 176 5.02 14.94 -0.26
N ASN A 177 5.48 16.10 -0.71
CA ASN A 177 5.49 17.36 0.05
C ASN A 177 6.21 17.23 1.41
N GLY A 178 7.27 16.43 1.46
CA GLY A 178 8.03 16.16 2.69
C GLY A 178 7.40 15.10 3.59
N GLY A 179 6.27 14.52 3.17
CA GLY A 179 5.64 13.33 3.74
C GLY A 179 4.96 13.50 5.09
N ARG A 180 4.78 14.72 5.60
CA ARG A 180 4.10 15.00 6.89
C ARG A 180 2.76 15.71 6.73
N SER A 181 2.71 16.71 5.87
CA SER A 181 1.53 17.54 5.61
C SER A 181 1.31 17.64 4.12
N GLN A 182 0.05 17.72 3.70
CA GLN A 182 -0.29 17.65 2.28
C GLN A 182 -1.07 18.88 1.82
N PRO A 183 -0.77 19.41 0.62
CA PRO A 183 -1.55 20.49 0.02
C PRO A 183 -3.06 20.17 -0.01
N GLY A 184 -3.87 21.18 0.31
CA GLY A 184 -5.32 21.07 0.34
C GLY A 184 -5.92 20.51 1.63
N CYS A 185 -5.11 20.10 2.62
CA CYS A 185 -5.62 19.62 3.91
C CYS A 185 -5.91 20.72 4.95
N GLY A 186 -5.50 21.97 4.71
CA GLY A 186 -5.75 23.08 5.63
C GLY A 186 -5.19 22.83 7.03
N VAL A 187 -5.98 23.13 8.06
CA VAL A 187 -5.64 22.84 9.47
C VAL A 187 -6.01 21.38 9.79
N ASP A 188 -5.03 20.49 9.69
CA ASP A 188 -5.22 19.03 9.83
C ASP A 188 -4.62 18.50 11.15
N LEU A 189 -5.14 18.99 12.29
CA LEU A 189 -4.60 18.64 13.61
C LEU A 189 -4.68 17.14 13.94
N ALA A 190 -5.72 16.46 13.42
CA ALA A 190 -5.89 15.02 13.59
C ALA A 190 -5.10 14.20 12.55
N GLY A 191 -4.55 14.84 11.51
CA GLY A 191 -3.80 14.19 10.43
C GLY A 191 -4.64 13.36 9.46
N THR A 192 -5.97 13.34 9.59
CA THR A 192 -6.84 12.41 8.84
C THR A 192 -6.87 12.72 7.36
N CYS A 193 -6.78 14.00 6.97
CA CYS A 193 -6.72 14.38 5.56
C CYS A 193 -5.39 13.95 4.95
N ALA A 194 -4.26 14.34 5.56
CA ALA A 194 -2.94 13.99 5.07
C ALA A 194 -2.73 12.47 5.06
N HIS A 195 -3.25 11.74 6.05
CA HIS A 195 -3.19 10.27 6.09
C HIS A 195 -3.96 9.62 4.94
N SER A 196 -5.11 10.18 4.56
CA SER A 196 -5.92 9.70 3.43
C SER A 196 -5.29 10.00 2.07
N ARG A 197 -4.42 11.01 1.95
CA ARG A 197 -3.77 11.37 0.69
C ARG A 197 -2.94 10.23 0.10
N ALA A 198 -2.36 9.33 0.91
CA ALA A 198 -1.58 8.22 0.38
C ALA A 198 -2.39 7.30 -0.54
N HIS A 199 -3.63 6.94 -0.15
CA HIS A 199 -4.47 6.11 -1.01
C HIS A 199 -5.06 6.87 -2.19
N GLN A 200 -5.27 8.19 -2.06
CA GLN A 200 -5.72 9.04 -3.16
C GLN A 200 -4.63 9.20 -4.21
N PHE A 201 -3.39 9.51 -3.80
CA PHE A 201 -2.24 9.61 -4.70
C PHE A 201 -1.94 8.28 -5.38
N PHE A 202 -1.98 7.17 -4.63
CA PHE A 202 -1.77 5.85 -5.22
C PHE A 202 -2.85 5.50 -6.26
N ALA A 203 -4.13 5.69 -5.92
CA ALA A 203 -5.22 5.46 -6.87
C ALA A 203 -5.06 6.32 -8.14
N GLU A 204 -4.69 7.60 -8.00
CA GLU A 204 -4.41 8.46 -9.15
C GLU A 204 -3.21 7.96 -9.97
N SER A 205 -2.13 7.53 -9.31
CA SER A 205 -0.91 7.04 -9.98
C SER A 205 -1.14 5.79 -10.86
N VAL A 206 -2.12 4.95 -10.48
CA VAL A 206 -2.48 3.73 -11.21
C VAL A 206 -3.28 4.04 -12.47
N ARG A 207 -4.03 5.15 -12.50
CA ARG A 207 -4.89 5.52 -13.64
C ARG A 207 -4.05 5.83 -14.89
N PRO A 208 -4.42 5.30 -16.07
CA PRO A 208 -3.66 5.49 -17.33
C PRO A 208 -3.44 6.96 -17.71
N ALA A 209 -4.45 7.81 -17.50
CA ALA A 209 -4.45 9.21 -17.94
C ALA A 209 -3.73 10.18 -16.97
N GLN A 210 -3.27 9.71 -15.81
CA GLN A 210 -2.83 10.58 -14.69
C GLN A 210 -1.48 10.15 -14.11
N SER A 211 -0.64 9.48 -14.91
CA SER A 211 0.72 9.09 -14.48
C SER A 211 1.66 10.31 -14.48
N GLY A 212 1.87 10.94 -13.32
CA GLY A 212 2.72 12.14 -13.23
C GLY A 212 3.28 12.45 -11.84
N PHE A 213 3.40 11.44 -10.97
CA PHE A 213 4.07 11.58 -9.67
C PHE A 213 5.58 11.39 -9.81
N ASN A 214 6.21 12.21 -10.67
CA ASN A 214 7.66 12.21 -10.81
C ASN A 214 8.31 12.66 -9.50
N SER A 215 9.36 11.95 -9.11
CA SER A 215 10.05 12.17 -7.84
C SER A 215 11.55 12.15 -8.03
N VAL A 216 12.23 12.94 -7.21
CA VAL A 216 13.67 13.08 -7.18
C VAL A 216 14.22 12.22 -6.06
N ARG A 217 15.24 11.41 -6.36
CA ARG A 217 15.94 10.62 -5.34
C ARG A 217 16.79 11.54 -4.48
N CYS A 218 16.58 11.54 -3.17
CA CYS A 218 17.40 12.30 -2.23
C CYS A 218 18.55 11.43 -1.71
N ALA A 219 19.59 12.05 -1.14
CA ALA A 219 20.74 11.28 -0.64
C ALA A 219 20.36 10.40 0.56
N ASN A 220 19.50 10.90 1.44
CA ASN A 220 19.02 10.24 2.64
C ASN A 220 17.72 10.89 3.17
N TYR A 221 17.13 10.28 4.19
CA TYR A 221 15.90 10.74 4.82
C TYR A 221 16.07 12.11 5.52
N ASP A 222 17.24 12.42 6.08
CA ASP A 222 17.48 13.72 6.71
C ASP A 222 17.29 14.87 5.72
N GLN A 223 17.56 14.65 4.43
CA GLN A 223 17.28 15.67 3.42
C GLN A 223 15.80 15.91 3.16
N ILE A 224 14.96 14.88 3.33
CA ILE A 224 13.50 15.02 3.29
C ILE A 224 13.06 15.90 4.47
N LEU A 225 13.53 15.58 5.68
CA LEU A 225 13.17 16.30 6.90
C LEU A 225 13.56 17.77 6.86
N ASN A 226 14.74 18.08 6.34
CA ASN A 226 15.28 19.43 6.26
C ASN A 226 14.85 20.19 4.99
N ASN A 227 14.00 19.58 4.14
CA ASN A 227 13.52 20.15 2.88
C ASN A 227 14.67 20.65 1.97
N ASN A 228 15.75 19.88 1.88
CA ASN A 228 16.95 20.21 1.12
C ASN A 228 17.43 19.03 0.25
N CYS A 229 16.48 18.27 -0.31
CA CYS A 229 16.74 17.14 -1.20
C CYS A 229 17.70 17.53 -2.34
N VAL A 230 18.87 16.89 -2.35
CA VAL A 230 19.82 16.96 -3.46
C VAL A 230 19.70 15.68 -4.27
N SER A 231 19.55 15.81 -5.59
CA SER A 231 19.45 14.67 -6.49
C SER A 231 20.67 13.75 -6.33
N SER A 232 20.43 12.50 -5.97
CA SER A 232 21.46 11.51 -5.62
C SER A 232 21.44 10.26 -6.50
N GLY A 233 20.64 10.25 -7.57
CA GLY A 233 20.49 9.11 -8.46
C GLY A 233 19.35 9.26 -9.45
N ALA A 234 18.93 8.13 -10.04
CA ALA A 234 17.83 8.11 -11.00
C ALA A 234 16.50 8.51 -10.33
N ASN A 235 15.75 9.37 -11.02
CA ASN A 235 14.39 9.71 -10.64
C ASN A 235 13.46 8.50 -10.82
N ALA A 236 12.38 8.49 -10.06
CA ALA A 236 11.36 7.44 -10.14
C ALA A 236 9.96 8.07 -10.12
N ARG A 237 8.96 7.29 -10.55
CA ARG A 237 7.55 7.65 -10.33
C ARG A 237 7.07 7.00 -9.05
N MET A 238 6.41 7.76 -8.18
CA MET A 238 5.69 7.19 -7.04
C MET A 238 4.46 6.42 -7.53
N GLY A 239 4.24 5.22 -7.00
CA GLY A 239 3.11 4.38 -7.35
C GLY A 239 3.16 3.85 -8.78
N GLY A 240 1.98 3.67 -9.38
CA GLY A 240 1.81 3.22 -10.75
C GLY A 240 1.48 1.74 -10.90
N GLU A 241 1.14 1.39 -12.14
CA GLU A 241 0.82 0.03 -12.58
C GLU A 241 1.38 -0.18 -14.00
N PRO A 242 2.40 -1.02 -14.22
CA PRO A 242 3.09 -1.86 -13.23
C PRO A 242 3.93 -1.03 -12.24
N SER A 243 4.29 -1.65 -11.11
CA SER A 243 5.16 -1.04 -10.10
C SER A 243 6.59 -0.82 -10.61
N ASN A 244 7.43 -0.28 -9.74
CA ASN A 244 8.85 -0.06 -10.03
C ASN A 244 9.74 -1.30 -9.83
N ILE A 245 9.14 -2.48 -9.62
CA ILE A 245 9.89 -3.74 -9.55
C ILE A 245 10.82 -3.91 -10.77
N GLY A 246 12.07 -4.30 -10.50
CA GLY A 246 13.08 -4.53 -11.54
C GLY A 246 13.64 -3.27 -12.20
N ARG A 247 13.20 -2.06 -11.81
CA ARG A 247 13.70 -0.78 -12.38
C ARG A 247 14.86 -0.16 -11.60
N GLY A 248 15.39 -0.85 -10.59
CA GLY A 248 16.47 -0.34 -9.75
C GLY A 248 16.05 0.78 -8.79
N VAL A 249 14.75 1.05 -8.63
CA VAL A 249 14.23 2.07 -7.72
C VAL A 249 14.43 1.63 -6.28
N ASN A 250 15.28 2.37 -5.56
CA ASN A 250 15.58 2.18 -4.15
C ASN A 250 15.92 3.50 -3.46
N GLY A 251 15.80 3.52 -2.12
CA GLY A 251 16.10 4.68 -1.29
C GLY A 251 14.90 5.61 -1.11
N VAL A 252 15.17 6.87 -0.77
CA VAL A 252 14.12 7.86 -0.46
C VAL A 252 13.91 8.85 -1.59
N TYR A 253 12.66 9.22 -1.83
CA TYR A 253 12.25 10.08 -2.93
C TYR A 253 11.37 11.23 -2.44
N PHE A 254 11.63 12.41 -2.98
CA PHE A 254 10.81 13.60 -2.76
C PHE A 254 10.05 13.96 -4.02
N LEU A 255 8.83 14.46 -3.85
CA LEU A 255 8.02 15.04 -4.91
C LEU A 255 7.07 16.09 -4.32
N THR A 256 6.49 16.92 -5.19
CA THR A 256 5.40 17.83 -4.79
C THR A 256 4.13 17.48 -5.54
N THR A 257 2.98 17.80 -4.94
CA THR A 257 1.67 17.54 -5.54
C THR A 257 0.77 18.78 -5.49
N ASN A 258 -0.27 18.80 -6.31
CA ASN A 258 -1.32 19.82 -6.25
C ASN A 258 -2.20 19.62 -5.01
N ALA A 259 -2.95 20.66 -4.65
CA ALA A 259 -3.90 20.61 -3.53
C ALA A 259 -5.17 19.81 -3.84
N GLN A 260 -5.49 19.59 -5.11
CA GLN A 260 -6.67 18.88 -5.59
C GLN A 260 -6.30 17.99 -6.78
N SER A 261 -7.13 16.99 -7.07
CA SER A 261 -6.93 16.11 -8.22
C SER A 261 -7.12 16.89 -9.54
N PRO A 262 -6.29 16.70 -10.57
CA PRO A 262 -5.11 15.81 -10.58
C PRO A 262 -3.99 16.33 -9.66
N PHE A 263 -3.58 15.49 -8.72
CA PHE A 263 -2.53 15.76 -7.73
C PHE A 263 -1.14 15.72 -8.36
N ALA A 264 -0.94 14.84 -9.34
CA ALA A 264 0.28 14.73 -10.12
C ALA A 264 0.67 16.06 -10.80
N ARG A 265 1.97 16.36 -10.86
CA ARG A 265 2.52 17.63 -11.37
C ARG A 265 3.31 17.54 -12.67
N GLY A 266 3.32 16.38 -13.33
CA GLY A 266 3.96 16.19 -14.63
C GLY A 266 5.29 15.48 -14.51
#